data_AF-A0A483AK97-F1
#
_entry.id   AF-A0A483AK97-F1
#
_cell.length_a   1.000
_cell.length_b   1.000
_cell.length_c   1.000
_cell.angle_alpha   90.00
_cell.angle_beta   90.00
_cell.angle_gamma   90.00
#
_symmetry.space_group_name_H-M   'P 1'
#
loop_
_entity.id
_entity.type
_entity.pdbx_description
1 polymer ?
#
loop_
_entity_poly.entity_id
_entity_poly.type
_entity_poly.pdbx_seq_one_letter_code
_entity_poly.pdbx_strand_id
1 'polypeptide(L)'
;MAQARLHNEVMVAYDIEDSKNRTKLFKKLKDISLKPIQKSVFWGHLNKAEEDSVQRLLKEYCQKTDKAFIARVALSEQVNQNNSIGYDKDDFPRNPHEYYVL
;
A
#
# COMPACT_ATOMS: atom_id res chain seq x y z
N MET A 1 -26.78 -0.49 -22.30
CA MET A 1 -25.52 0.29 -22.25
C MET A 1 -24.88 0.04 -20.91
N ALA A 2 -23.60 -0.37 -20.86
CA ALA A 2 -22.90 -0.55 -19.59
C ALA A 2 -22.71 0.80 -18.92
N GLN A 3 -23.25 0.96 -17.71
CA GLN A 3 -23.09 2.17 -16.90
C GLN A 3 -21.59 2.34 -16.63
N ALA A 4 -21.00 3.47 -17.03
CA ALA A 4 -19.59 3.74 -16.77
C ALA A 4 -19.38 3.74 -15.25
N ARG A 5 -18.57 2.81 -14.73
CA ARG A 5 -18.13 2.87 -13.33
C ARG A 5 -17.36 4.18 -13.14
N LEU A 6 -17.91 5.08 -12.33
CA LEU A 6 -17.28 6.37 -12.01
C LEU A 6 -15.93 6.19 -11.29
N HIS A 7 -15.78 5.12 -10.52
CA HIS A 7 -14.55 4.79 -9.81
C HIS A 7 -14.20 3.32 -10.01
N ASN A 8 -12.93 3.05 -10.27
CA ASN A 8 -12.35 1.71 -10.32
C ASN A 8 -11.76 1.40 -8.95
N GLU A 9 -11.94 0.16 -8.52
CA GLU A 9 -11.21 -0.36 -7.38
C GLU A 9 -9.76 -0.65 -7.80
N VAL A 10 -8.81 -0.10 -7.06
CA VAL A 10 -7.39 -0.16 -7.39
C VAL A 10 -6.54 -0.55 -6.18
N MET A 11 -5.41 -1.18 -6.49
CA MET A 11 -4.30 -1.38 -5.57
C MET A 11 -3.08 -0.65 -6.10
N VAL A 12 -2.41 0.10 -5.22
CA VAL A 12 -1.14 0.77 -5.50
C VAL A 12 -0.07 0.09 -4.66
N ALA A 13 0.91 -0.53 -5.31
CA ALA A 13 2.03 -1.16 -4.64
C ALA A 13 3.32 -0.46 -5.08
N TYR A 14 4.22 -0.24 -4.13
CA TYR A 14 5.51 0.37 -4.39
C TYR A 14 6.63 -0.31 -3.60
N ASP A 15 7.81 -0.34 -4.19
CA ASP A 15 9.06 -0.73 -3.60
C ASP A 15 10.03 0.44 -3.82
N ILE A 16 10.23 1.21 -2.75
CA ILE A 16 11.02 2.45 -2.75
C ILE A 16 12.02 2.35 -1.60
N GLU A 17 13.30 2.38 -1.92
CA GLU A 17 14.36 2.23 -0.92
C GLU A 17 14.51 3.50 -0.06
N ASP A 18 14.53 4.68 -0.72
CA ASP A 18 14.69 5.96 -0.04
C ASP A 18 13.52 6.25 0.92
N SER A 19 13.86 6.33 2.21
CA SER A 19 12.87 6.47 3.27
C SER A 19 12.13 7.81 3.23
N LYS A 20 12.78 8.88 2.75
CA LYS A 20 12.18 10.22 2.65
C LYS A 20 11.11 10.24 1.56
N ASN A 21 11.44 9.76 0.36
CA ASN A 21 10.51 9.64 -0.77
C ASN A 21 9.36 8.70 -0.44
N ARG A 22 9.65 7.52 0.14
CA ARG A 22 8.61 6.58 0.59
C ARG A 22 7.62 7.23 1.56
N THR A 23 8.12 8.01 2.52
CA THR A 23 7.28 8.70 3.51
C THR A 23 6.44 9.81 2.87
N LYS A 24 7.00 10.55 1.91
CA LYS A 24 6.26 11.58 1.17
C LYS A 24 5.15 10.97 0.32
N LEU A 25 5.46 9.91 -0.44
CA LEU A 25 4.48 9.18 -1.24
C LEU A 25 3.35 8.64 -0.36
N PHE A 26 3.68 7.97 0.76
CA PHE A 26 2.69 7.44 1.70
C PHE A 26 1.68 8.51 2.15
N LYS A 27 2.16 9.72 2.52
CA LYS A 27 1.27 10.82 2.93
C LYS A 27 0.39 11.29 1.77
N LYS A 28 0.96 11.46 0.58
CA LYS A 28 0.22 11.89 -0.61
C LYS A 28 -0.86 10.91 -1.06
N LEU A 29 -0.59 9.60 -0.96
CA LEU A 29 -1.60 8.58 -1.26
C LEU A 29 -2.77 8.61 -0.27
N LYS A 30 -2.51 8.88 1.02
CA LYS A 30 -3.57 9.11 2.01
C LYS A 30 -4.41 10.34 1.70
N ASP A 31 -3.79 11.42 1.22
CA ASP A 31 -4.51 12.65 0.86
C ASP A 31 -5.49 12.43 -0.31
N ILE A 32 -5.24 11.41 -1.17
CA ILE A 32 -6.11 10.99 -2.28
C ILE A 32 -7.11 9.90 -1.81
N SER A 33 -7.36 9.81 -0.50
CA SER A 33 -8.31 8.85 0.10
C SER A 33 -8.02 7.38 -0.15
N LEU A 34 -6.80 7.01 -0.57
CA LEU A 34 -6.37 5.62 -0.58
C LEU A 34 -6.09 5.14 0.85
N LYS A 35 -6.56 3.94 1.17
CA LYS A 35 -6.35 3.29 2.47
C LYS A 35 -5.04 2.49 2.44
N PRO A 36 -4.11 2.71 3.38
CA PRO A 36 -2.96 1.82 3.52
C PRO A 36 -3.43 0.47 4.04
N ILE A 37 -3.07 -0.60 3.33
CA ILE A 37 -3.35 -2.00 3.73
C ILE A 37 -2.07 -2.76 4.09
N GLN A 38 -0.91 -2.24 3.70
CA GLN A 38 0.42 -2.67 4.12
C GLN A 38 1.38 -1.47 4.08
N LYS A 39 2.59 -1.58 4.66
CA LYS A 39 3.62 -0.51 4.69
C LYS A 39 3.87 0.16 3.34
N SER A 40 3.79 -0.60 2.25
CA SER A 40 4.03 -0.17 0.89
C SER A 40 2.95 -0.60 -0.11
N VAL A 41 1.74 -0.88 0.39
CA VAL A 41 0.57 -1.20 -0.42
C VAL A 41 -0.66 -0.42 0.05
N PHE A 42 -1.34 0.21 -0.90
CA PHE A 42 -2.56 0.97 -0.73
C PHE A 42 -3.69 0.37 -1.55
N TRP A 43 -4.91 0.57 -1.09
CA TRP A 43 -6.13 0.13 -1.75
C TRP A 43 -7.22 1.20 -1.64
N GLY A 44 -8.06 1.31 -2.67
CA GLY A 44 -9.21 2.22 -2.65
C GLY A 44 -9.92 2.30 -3.99
N HIS A 45 -10.81 3.29 -4.11
CA HIS A 45 -11.59 3.53 -5.32
C HIS A 45 -11.18 4.86 -5.92
N LEU A 46 -10.71 4.84 -7.17
CA LEU A 46 -10.25 6.03 -7.88
C LEU A 46 -11.01 6.19 -9.20
N ASN A 47 -11.37 7.41 -9.53
CA ASN A 47 -11.73 7.77 -10.89
C ASN A 47 -10.46 7.95 -11.75
N LYS A 48 -10.64 8.19 -13.04
CA LYS A 48 -9.51 8.31 -13.97
C LYS A 48 -8.54 9.45 -13.64
N ALA A 49 -9.05 10.60 -13.20
CA ALA A 49 -8.21 11.76 -12.86
C ALA A 49 -7.38 11.50 -11.60
N GLU A 50 -7.96 10.80 -10.63
CA GLU A 50 -7.24 10.37 -9.43
C GLU A 50 -6.20 9.29 -9.75
N GLU A 51 -6.51 8.29 -10.58
CA GLU A 51 -5.51 7.32 -11.08
C GLU A 51 -4.33 8.05 -11.75
N ASP A 52 -4.59 9.08 -12.57
CA ASP A 52 -3.56 9.88 -13.23
C ASP A 52 -2.72 10.70 -12.24
N SER A 53 -3.34 11.22 -11.18
CA SER A 53 -2.64 11.90 -10.09
C SER A 53 -1.69 10.94 -9.38
N VAL A 54 -2.14 9.72 -9.06
CA VAL A 54 -1.28 8.68 -8.47
C VAL A 54 -0.11 8.34 -9.40
N GLN A 55 -0.34 8.18 -10.70
CA GLN A 55 0.77 7.92 -11.64
C GLN A 55 1.82 9.05 -11.65
N ARG A 56 1.39 10.32 -11.52
CA ARG A 56 2.32 11.45 -11.41
C ARG A 56 3.14 11.39 -10.12
N LEU A 57 2.49 11.08 -9.00
CA LEU A 57 3.18 10.93 -7.71
C LEU A 57 4.18 9.77 -7.74
N LEU A 58 3.82 8.63 -8.34
CA LEU A 58 4.75 7.51 -8.50
C LEU A 58 5.98 7.93 -9.32
N LYS A 59 5.79 8.66 -10.42
CA LYS A 59 6.91 9.18 -11.23
C LYS A 59 7.77 10.23 -10.49
N GLU A 60 7.17 11.02 -9.61
CA GLU A 60 7.87 12.04 -8.82
C GLU A 60 8.73 11.42 -7.72
N TYR A 61 8.22 10.39 -7.03
CA TYR A 61 8.86 9.83 -5.84
C TYR A 61 9.65 8.53 -6.07
N CYS A 62 9.41 7.80 -7.17
CA CYS A 62 10.20 6.61 -7.52
C CYS A 62 11.47 6.99 -8.29
N GLN A 63 12.61 6.51 -7.82
CA GLN A 63 13.88 6.58 -8.51
C GLN A 63 14.01 5.46 -9.55
N LYS A 64 15.06 5.49 -10.38
CA LYS A 64 15.27 4.50 -11.46
C LYS A 64 15.40 3.05 -10.94
N THR A 65 15.84 2.88 -9.70
CA THR A 65 16.00 1.58 -9.04
C THR A 65 14.71 1.08 -8.40
N ASP A 66 13.77 1.99 -8.14
CA ASP A 66 12.50 1.69 -7.49
C ASP A 66 11.49 1.12 -8.50
N LYS A 67 10.48 0.43 -8.00
CA LYS A 67 9.34 -0.03 -8.81
C LYS A 67 8.03 0.26 -8.11
N ALA A 68 7.06 0.76 -8.86
CA ALA A 68 5.70 0.93 -8.37
C ALA A 68 4.71 0.70 -9.51
N PHE A 69 3.51 0.25 -9.15
CA PHE A 69 2.44 0.04 -10.12
C PHE A 69 1.06 0.27 -9.50
N ILE A 70 0.10 0.48 -10.39
CA ILE A 70 -1.32 0.57 -10.08
C ILE A 70 -1.99 -0.58 -10.81
N ALA A 71 -2.75 -1.39 -10.09
CA ALA A 71 -3.54 -2.48 -10.66
C ALA A 71 -5.02 -2.25 -10.35
N ARG A 72 -5.88 -2.48 -11.34
CA ARG A 72 -7.32 -2.60 -11.10
C ARG A 72 -7.60 -3.97 -10.50
N VAL A 73 -8.36 -4.00 -9.42
CA VAL A 73 -8.55 -5.20 -8.60
C VAL A 73 -10.01 -5.32 -8.14
N ALA A 74 -10.33 -6.46 -7.52
CA ALA A 74 -11.56 -6.67 -6.76
C ALA A 74 -11.17 -7.31 -5.42
N LEU A 75 -10.84 -6.46 -4.43
CA LEU A 75 -10.29 -6.83 -3.12
C LEU A 75 -11.18 -6.40 -1.95
N SER A 76 -12.31 -5.75 -2.22
CA SER A 76 -13.20 -5.17 -1.19
C SER A 76 -13.56 -6.18 -0.09
N GLU A 77 -13.88 -7.42 -0.44
CA GLU A 77 -14.20 -8.46 0.54
C GLU A 77 -12.97 -8.89 1.34
N GLN A 78 -11.84 -9.11 0.67
CA GLN A 78 -10.60 -9.61 1.27
C GLN A 78 -9.98 -8.59 2.22
N VAL A 79 -10.03 -7.30 1.85
CA VAL A 79 -9.57 -6.19 2.71
C VAL A 79 -10.44 -6.09 3.97
N ASN A 80 -11.75 -6.33 3.86
CA ASN A 80 -12.66 -6.29 5.01
C ASN A 80 -12.53 -7.52 5.92
N GLN A 81 -12.21 -8.68 5.35
CA GLN A 81 -11.96 -9.92 6.10
C GLN A 81 -10.60 -9.94 6.82
N ASN A 82 -9.76 -8.91 6.62
CA ASN A 82 -8.40 -8.85 7.14
C ASN A 82 -7.59 -10.12 6.82
N ASN A 83 -7.71 -10.62 5.58
CA ASN A 83 -7.04 -11.83 5.11
C ASN A 83 -5.54 -11.58 4.83
N SER A 84 -4.82 -11.17 5.87
CA SER A 84 -3.39 -10.88 5.86
C SER A 84 -2.66 -11.82 6.82
N ILE A 85 -1.43 -12.19 6.46
CA ILE A 85 -0.56 -13.04 7.27
C ILE A 85 0.65 -12.21 7.66
N GLY A 86 1.03 -12.26 8.93
CA GLY A 86 2.18 -11.56 9.48
C GLY A 86 2.38 -11.96 10.93
N TYR A 87 3.42 -11.41 11.53
CA TYR A 87 3.66 -11.60 12.94
C TYR A 87 2.64 -10.82 13.79
N ASP A 88 2.16 -11.47 14.84
CA ASP A 88 1.41 -10.83 15.91
C ASP A 88 2.34 -10.28 16.99
N LYS A 89 1.80 -9.46 17.89
CA LYS A 89 2.57 -8.91 19.02
C LYS A 89 3.15 -10.04 19.89
N ASP A 90 2.46 -11.17 19.94
CA ASP A 90 2.83 -12.31 20.78
C ASP A 90 4.02 -13.10 20.23
N ASP A 91 4.36 -12.95 18.93
CA ASP A 91 5.55 -13.58 18.33
C ASP A 91 6.87 -12.94 18.79
N PHE A 92 6.82 -11.77 19.44
CA PHE A 92 7.98 -11.04 19.95
C PHE A 92 7.89 -10.83 21.47
N PRO A 93 8.02 -11.91 22.27
CA PRO A 93 7.95 -11.81 23.73
C PRO A 93 9.05 -10.87 24.26
N ARG A 94 8.68 -9.97 25.17
CA ARG A 94 9.60 -8.94 25.72
C ARG A 94 10.78 -9.51 26.51
N ASN A 95 10.63 -10.72 27.04
CA ASN A 95 11.68 -11.49 27.72
C ASN A 95 11.80 -12.84 27.00
N PRO A 96 12.56 -12.94 25.90
CA PRO A 96 12.95 -14.25 25.41
C PRO A 96 13.70 -14.93 26.56
N HIS A 97 13.28 -16.14 26.95
CA HIS A 97 13.93 -16.90 28.01
C HIS A 97 15.45 -16.79 27.85
N GLU A 98 16.12 -16.35 28.92
CA GLU A 98 17.58 -16.22 28.97
C GLU A 98 18.17 -17.51 28.42
N TYR A 99 18.79 -17.43 27.24
CA TYR A 99 19.55 -18.55 26.73
C TYR A 99 20.72 -18.74 27.69
N TYR A 100 20.64 -19.77 28.53
CA TYR A 100 21.82 -20.30 29.20
C TYR A 100 22.76 -20.80 28.11
N VAL A 101 23.75 -19.98 27.78
CA VAL A 101 24.92 -20.45 27.04
C VAL A 101 25.67 -21.36 28.02
N LEU A 102 25.58 -22.67 27.79
CA LEU A 102 26.37 -23.68 28.49
C LEU A 102 27.86 -23.49 28.24
#